data_AF-A0A8B3RFG0-F1
#
_entry.id   AF-A0A8B3RFG0-F1
#
_cell.length_a   1.000
_cell.length_b   1.000
_cell.length_c   1.000
_cell.angle_alpha   90.00
_cell.angle_beta   90.00
_cell.angle_gamma   90.00
#
_symmetry.space_group_name_H-M   'P 1'
#
loop_
_entity.id
_entity.type
_entity.pdbx_description
1 polymer ?
#
loop_
_entity_poly.entity_id
_entity_poly.type
_entity_poly.pdbx_seq_one_letter_code
_entity_poly.pdbx_strand_id
1 'polypeptide(L)'
;MITVSRLALDHFRSWTNCVLDFKPGVNILEGPNGLGKTNIVEALEVLSTGSSHRASTSQPLVEQGFPAAAIRANIEELSEDFENNTETIDDRTTTFELAIRVRGANRARVDGGPSLYMRDIVGRVPLVAFTPDDQRLVWGDPAVRRSFIDQAASVLVRGYTDLLQRFTHIAKQRAALLKQIGAQEGVSVSEEARQMRMNGLEVWTAQFIETGLELTRQRMAVIGMLNEYFGTIVQELSDVDQTATLVYEPSFDELYLTQGAEAGEQGGPERVKAAISEHFQRIYTGEVARGVNLIGPQRDDVSIELNGMPAREYSSNGESWTLALALKMALYRLLERKAGERPIVVLDDVFAQLDPSRRAKIMEFALRQNQVIITVAAAGDVPELPGDAHAHVIDVAALKLQGSGGEGTAFMPEPLPADDPFAGQLAAVQASRRTAGMHAGSDGKHKVEQSADQSAEQVSGEREIGLTKHESAHA
;
A
#
# COMPACT_ATOMS: atom_id res chain seq x y z
N MET A 1 -14.52 -19.96 -2.73
CA MET A 1 -14.74 -18.51 -2.89
C MET A 1 -14.20 -17.77 -1.68
N ILE A 2 -13.34 -16.77 -1.89
CA ILE A 2 -12.87 -15.85 -0.84
C ILE A 2 -13.58 -14.49 -0.96
N THR A 3 -14.17 -13.98 0.12
CA THR A 3 -14.78 -12.64 0.16
C THR A 3 -14.50 -11.92 1.47
N VAL A 4 -14.50 -10.58 1.44
CA VAL A 4 -14.60 -9.76 2.66
C VAL A 4 -16.08 -9.61 2.97
N SER A 5 -16.53 -9.97 4.17
CA SER A 5 -17.93 -9.77 4.57
C SER A 5 -18.13 -8.53 5.44
N ARG A 6 -17.12 -8.15 6.22
CA ARG A 6 -17.15 -6.98 7.09
C ARG A 6 -15.79 -6.31 7.18
N LEU A 7 -15.80 -4.98 7.23
CA LEU A 7 -14.63 -4.14 7.52
C LEU A 7 -14.96 -3.18 8.66
N ALA A 8 -14.03 -3.05 9.60
CA ALA A 8 -14.05 -2.04 10.64
C ALA A 8 -12.73 -1.28 10.66
N LEU A 9 -12.81 0.04 10.80
CA LEU A 9 -11.67 0.96 10.84
C LEU A 9 -11.75 1.81 12.10
N ASP A 10 -10.63 1.97 12.78
CA ASP A 10 -10.47 2.91 13.90
C ASP A 10 -9.25 3.81 13.64
N HIS A 11 -9.48 5.12 13.64
CA HIS A 11 -8.45 6.14 13.40
C HIS A 11 -7.61 5.91 12.14
N PHE A 12 -8.18 5.31 11.09
CA PHE A 12 -7.49 5.05 9.83
C PHE A 12 -7.77 6.17 8.83
N ARG A 13 -6.72 6.84 8.35
CA ARG A 13 -6.81 7.97 7.42
C ARG A 13 -7.79 9.04 7.92
N SER A 14 -8.91 9.25 7.22
CA SER A 14 -9.96 10.20 7.57
C SER A 14 -11.10 9.58 8.38
N TRP A 15 -11.02 8.32 8.77
CA TRP A 15 -12.06 7.59 9.50
C TRP A 15 -11.69 7.44 10.98
N THR A 16 -12.38 8.18 11.84
CA THR A 16 -12.29 8.01 13.30
C THR A 16 -12.85 6.65 13.72
N ASN A 17 -14.03 6.30 13.22
CA ASN A 17 -14.59 4.96 13.28
C ASN A 17 -15.42 4.71 12.00
N CYS A 18 -15.38 3.49 11.48
CA CYS A 18 -16.20 3.04 10.36
C CYS A 18 -16.47 1.55 10.51
N VAL A 19 -17.71 1.11 10.31
CA VAL A 19 -18.08 -0.29 10.18
C VAL A 19 -18.99 -0.43 8.98
N LEU A 20 -18.68 -1.35 8.07
CA LEU A 20 -19.49 -1.64 6.90
C LEU A 20 -19.44 -3.12 6.55
N ASP A 21 -20.54 -3.58 5.97
CA ASP A 21 -20.72 -4.94 5.48
C ASP A 21 -20.66 -4.95 3.96
N PHE A 22 -20.00 -5.96 3.42
CA PHE A 22 -19.94 -6.24 1.99
C PHE A 22 -20.73 -7.51 1.69
N LYS A 23 -21.14 -7.66 0.44
CA LYS A 23 -21.80 -8.86 -0.08
C LYS A 23 -20.92 -9.55 -1.12
N PRO A 24 -21.12 -10.86 -1.39
CA PRO A 24 -20.62 -11.46 -2.63
C PRO A 24 -21.10 -10.66 -3.86
N GLY A 25 -20.33 -10.70 -4.93
CA GLY A 25 -20.58 -9.94 -6.16
C GLY A 25 -20.14 -8.47 -6.07
N VAL A 26 -20.88 -7.59 -6.73
CA VAL A 26 -20.50 -6.18 -6.91
C VAL A 26 -20.96 -5.32 -5.73
N ASN A 27 -20.02 -4.63 -5.09
CA ASN A 27 -20.25 -3.64 -4.04
C ASN A 27 -19.82 -2.27 -4.56
N ILE A 28 -20.69 -1.27 -4.46
CA ILE A 28 -20.43 0.09 -4.94
C ILE A 28 -20.41 1.03 -3.73
N LEU A 29 -19.24 1.58 -3.42
CA LEU A 29 -19.05 2.67 -2.48
C LEU A 29 -19.35 3.98 -3.21
N GLU A 30 -20.54 4.53 -2.98
CA GLU A 30 -21.02 5.75 -3.64
C GLU A 30 -20.93 6.96 -2.70
N GLY A 31 -20.50 8.09 -3.25
CA GLY A 31 -20.63 9.39 -2.62
C GLY A 31 -19.61 10.40 -3.16
N PRO A 32 -19.77 11.71 -2.87
CA PRO A 32 -18.85 12.74 -3.32
C PRO A 32 -17.35 12.47 -3.05
N ASN A 33 -16.50 13.11 -3.85
CA ASN A 33 -15.05 13.06 -3.64
C ASN A 33 -14.66 13.68 -2.29
N GLY A 34 -13.65 13.11 -1.65
CA GLY A 34 -13.19 13.54 -0.32
C GLY A 34 -13.87 12.88 0.88
N LEU A 35 -14.95 12.11 0.70
CA LEU A 35 -15.63 11.43 1.82
C LEU A 35 -14.86 10.25 2.44
N GLY A 36 -13.80 9.79 1.78
CA GLY A 36 -12.94 8.71 2.26
C GLY A 36 -13.24 7.32 1.68
N LYS A 37 -13.90 7.24 0.51
CA LYS A 37 -14.13 5.98 -0.23
C LYS A 37 -12.81 5.24 -0.52
N THR A 38 -11.84 5.95 -1.11
CA THR A 38 -10.48 5.47 -1.35
C THR A 38 -9.81 4.96 -0.07
N ASN A 39 -10.06 5.59 1.09
CA ASN A 39 -9.49 5.14 2.36
C ASN A 39 -10.07 3.79 2.81
N ILE A 40 -11.32 3.48 2.49
CA ILE A 40 -11.94 2.18 2.81
C ILE A 40 -11.25 1.07 2.00
N VAL A 41 -11.12 1.26 0.68
CA VAL A 41 -10.49 0.25 -0.18
C VAL A 41 -8.98 0.15 0.03
N GLU A 42 -8.31 1.26 0.38
CA GLU A 42 -6.91 1.29 0.78
C GLU A 42 -6.66 0.47 2.05
N ALA A 43 -7.61 0.45 3.00
CA ALA A 43 -7.46 -0.37 4.20
C ALA A 43 -7.40 -1.88 3.87
N LEU A 44 -8.23 -2.33 2.92
CA LEU A 44 -8.21 -3.71 2.43
C LEU A 44 -6.92 -4.04 1.66
N GLU A 45 -6.43 -3.10 0.86
CA GLU A 45 -5.12 -3.24 0.20
C GLU A 45 -3.97 -3.37 1.20
N VAL A 46 -3.94 -2.52 2.24
CA VAL A 46 -2.91 -2.58 3.29
C VAL A 46 -2.98 -3.90 4.05
N LEU A 47 -4.17 -4.43 4.31
CA LEU A 47 -4.35 -5.74 4.94
C LEU A 47 -3.82 -6.89 4.06
N SER A 48 -4.03 -6.80 2.75
CA SER A 48 -3.57 -7.77 1.75
C SER A 48 -2.06 -7.75 1.52
N THR A 49 -1.51 -6.56 1.22
CA THR A 49 -0.13 -6.42 0.73
C THR A 49 0.85 -5.96 1.81
N GLY A 50 0.36 -5.43 2.93
CA GLY A 50 1.17 -4.81 3.97
C GLY A 50 1.64 -3.39 3.63
N SER A 51 1.20 -2.81 2.52
CA SER A 51 1.58 -1.47 2.08
C SER A 51 0.42 -0.72 1.43
N SER A 52 0.55 0.59 1.33
CA SER A 52 -0.40 1.46 0.64
C SER A 52 0.19 1.91 -0.70
N HIS A 53 -0.63 1.94 -1.75
CA HIS A 53 -0.23 2.55 -3.02
C HIS A 53 -0.02 4.08 -2.92
N ARG A 54 -0.60 4.73 -1.91
CA ARG A 54 -0.60 6.21 -1.72
C ARG A 54 0.42 6.70 -0.71
N ALA A 55 0.96 5.81 0.14
CA ALA A 55 1.85 6.18 1.23
C ALA A 55 3.00 5.19 1.42
N SER A 56 4.23 5.71 1.45
CA SER A 56 5.45 4.94 1.69
C SER A 56 5.78 4.73 3.18
N THR A 57 4.99 5.31 4.09
CA THR A 57 5.19 5.18 5.54
C THR A 57 3.85 4.98 6.24
N SER A 58 3.89 4.52 7.50
CA SER A 58 2.68 4.26 8.29
C SER A 58 2.02 5.54 8.83
N GLN A 59 2.76 6.62 9.05
CA GLN A 59 2.22 7.85 9.65
C GLN A 59 1.02 8.43 8.86
N PRO A 60 1.07 8.57 7.51
CA PRO A 60 -0.07 9.04 6.74
C PRO A 60 -1.32 8.15 6.80
N LEU A 61 -1.19 6.88 7.19
CA LEU A 61 -2.32 5.93 7.32
C LEU A 61 -3.08 6.11 8.64
N VAL A 62 -2.50 6.83 9.60
CA VAL A 62 -3.10 7.08 10.91
C VAL A 62 -3.74 8.46 10.92
N GLU A 63 -4.93 8.56 11.51
CA GLU A 63 -5.64 9.83 11.71
C GLU A 63 -4.75 10.82 12.48
N GLN A 64 -4.76 12.08 12.05
CA GLN A 64 -3.91 13.09 12.63
C GLN A 64 -4.18 13.25 14.14
N GLY A 65 -3.10 13.23 14.93
CA GLY A 65 -3.17 13.35 16.40
C GLY A 65 -3.26 12.00 17.13
N PHE A 66 -3.47 10.89 16.41
CA PHE A 66 -3.53 9.56 17.01
C PHE A 66 -2.19 8.81 16.88
N PRO A 67 -1.83 7.99 17.88
CA PRO A 67 -0.56 7.26 17.86
C PRO A 67 -0.59 6.01 16.95
N ALA A 68 -1.79 5.51 16.63
CA ALA A 68 -2.01 4.31 15.84
C ALA A 68 -3.44 4.25 15.27
N ALA A 69 -3.61 3.44 14.24
CA ALA A 69 -4.88 3.07 13.61
C ALA A 69 -5.09 1.56 13.69
N ALA A 70 -6.34 1.11 13.57
CA ALA A 70 -6.69 -0.30 13.46
C ALA A 70 -7.55 -0.57 12.22
N ILE A 71 -7.28 -1.70 11.58
CA ILE A 71 -8.08 -2.30 10.50
C ILE A 71 -8.50 -3.68 10.98
N ARG A 72 -9.78 -4.00 10.89
CA ARG A 72 -10.31 -5.35 11.14
C ARG A 72 -11.18 -5.77 9.98
N ALA A 73 -10.92 -6.95 9.42
CA ALA A 73 -11.74 -7.50 8.35
C ALA A 73 -12.11 -8.95 8.63
N ASN A 74 -13.36 -9.29 8.35
CA ASN A 74 -13.82 -10.67 8.32
C ASN A 74 -13.73 -11.18 6.89
N ILE A 75 -13.02 -12.28 6.70
CA ILE A 75 -12.83 -12.95 5.42
C ILE A 75 -13.56 -14.28 5.47
N GLU A 76 -14.48 -14.48 4.54
CA GLU A 76 -15.24 -15.72 4.38
C GLU A 76 -14.61 -16.55 3.26
N GLU A 77 -14.27 -17.79 3.60
CA GLU A 77 -13.85 -18.84 2.69
C GLU A 77 -15.01 -19.82 2.52
N LEU A 78 -15.68 -19.75 1.38
CA LEU A 78 -16.83 -20.60 1.02
C LEU A 78 -16.34 -21.69 0.06
N SER A 79 -16.31 -22.96 0.45
CA SER A 79 -16.01 -24.03 -0.50
C SER A 79 -17.21 -24.28 -1.42
N GLU A 80 -17.03 -24.27 -2.74
CA GLU A 80 -18.04 -24.73 -3.69
C GLU A 80 -17.72 -26.18 -4.11
N ASP A 81 -18.42 -27.16 -3.53
CA ASP A 81 -18.37 -28.55 -3.99
C ASP A 81 -19.28 -28.71 -5.22
N PHE A 82 -18.73 -28.47 -6.42
CA PHE A 82 -19.48 -28.61 -7.68
C PHE A 82 -19.80 -30.07 -8.07
N GLU A 83 -19.15 -31.07 -7.47
CA GLU A 83 -19.27 -32.46 -7.94
C GLU A 83 -20.32 -33.31 -7.21
N ASN A 84 -20.71 -33.00 -5.96
CA ASN A 84 -21.49 -33.95 -5.16
C ASN A 84 -22.85 -33.46 -4.62
N ASN A 85 -23.23 -32.19 -4.76
CA ASN A 85 -24.54 -31.68 -4.31
C ASN A 85 -24.92 -32.12 -2.88
N THR A 86 -23.91 -32.32 -2.04
CA THR A 86 -23.99 -32.71 -0.63
C THR A 86 -23.46 -31.54 0.19
N GLU A 87 -24.19 -31.23 1.26
CA GLU A 87 -24.05 -30.11 2.19
C GLU A 87 -22.61 -29.54 2.35
N THR A 88 -22.54 -28.22 2.13
CA THR A 88 -21.49 -27.24 2.46
C THR A 88 -20.47 -27.72 3.49
N ILE A 89 -19.24 -27.96 3.03
CA ILE A 89 -18.10 -28.31 3.88
C ILE A 89 -17.40 -27.01 4.31
N ASP A 90 -17.80 -26.51 5.49
CA ASP A 90 -17.03 -25.55 6.31
C ASP A 90 -16.91 -24.12 5.76
N ASP A 91 -18.03 -23.36 5.82
CA ASP A 91 -17.99 -21.90 5.72
C ASP A 91 -17.11 -21.35 6.85
N ARG A 92 -15.87 -21.02 6.52
CA ARG A 92 -14.90 -20.52 7.50
C ARG A 92 -14.84 -19.01 7.43
N THR A 93 -15.17 -18.35 8.55
CA THR A 93 -14.85 -16.94 8.74
C THR A 93 -13.54 -16.80 9.50
N THR A 94 -12.58 -16.10 8.90
CA THR A 94 -11.32 -15.72 9.55
C THR A 94 -11.30 -14.21 9.78
N THR A 95 -11.06 -13.78 11.01
CA THR A 95 -10.93 -12.37 11.38
C THR A 95 -9.46 -11.95 11.35
N PHE A 96 -9.12 -11.00 10.49
CA PHE A 96 -7.80 -10.37 10.47
C PHE A 96 -7.86 -9.01 11.14
N GLU A 97 -6.92 -8.76 12.04
CA GLU A 97 -6.75 -7.47 12.71
C GLU A 97 -5.35 -6.94 12.45
N LEU A 98 -5.23 -5.67 12.11
CA LEU A 98 -3.97 -4.98 11.86
C LEU A 98 -3.93 -3.64 12.61
N ALA A 99 -2.97 -3.50 13.51
CA ALA A 99 -2.61 -2.25 14.16
C ALA A 99 -1.43 -1.59 13.43
N ILE A 100 -1.67 -0.40 12.91
CA ILE A 100 -0.70 0.45 12.22
C ILE A 100 -0.24 1.53 13.18
N ARG A 101 1.06 1.61 13.45
CA ARG A 101 1.60 2.58 14.42
C ARG A 101 2.35 3.70 13.72
N VAL A 102 2.21 4.92 14.22
CA VAL A 102 3.06 6.05 13.80
C VAL A 102 4.52 5.77 14.15
N ARG A 103 4.76 5.12 15.31
CA ARG A 103 6.08 4.71 15.78
C ARG A 103 6.07 3.27 16.26
N GLY A 104 7.15 2.56 15.97
CA GLY A 104 7.30 1.15 16.29
C GLY A 104 6.76 0.23 15.18
N ALA A 105 6.77 -1.06 15.45
CA ALA A 105 6.39 -2.05 14.44
C ALA A 105 4.87 -2.29 14.43
N ASN A 106 4.32 -2.43 13.23
CA ASN A 106 2.93 -2.83 13.01
C ASN A 106 2.70 -4.26 13.52
N ARG A 107 1.52 -4.52 14.06
CA ARG A 107 1.14 -5.79 14.67
C ARG A 107 -0.17 -6.27 14.10
N ALA A 108 -0.32 -7.59 14.00
CA ALA A 108 -1.51 -8.23 13.52
C ALA A 108 -2.03 -9.30 14.48
N ARG A 109 -3.26 -9.72 14.29
CA ARG A 109 -3.87 -10.92 14.89
C ARG A 109 -4.75 -11.62 13.87
N VAL A 110 -4.94 -12.91 14.11
CA VAL A 110 -5.88 -13.75 13.38
C VAL A 110 -6.77 -14.41 14.43
N ASP A 111 -8.09 -14.27 14.29
CA ASP A 111 -9.11 -14.85 15.18
C ASP A 111 -8.88 -14.57 16.67
N GLY A 112 -8.46 -13.34 17.01
CA GLY A 112 -8.15 -12.95 18.39
C GLY A 112 -6.94 -13.67 19.00
N GLY A 113 -6.17 -14.41 18.19
CA GLY A 113 -5.01 -15.18 18.62
C GLY A 113 -3.79 -14.34 19.05
N PRO A 114 -2.60 -14.97 19.18
CA PRO A 114 -1.41 -14.29 19.65
C PRO A 114 -1.01 -13.13 18.74
N SER A 115 -0.32 -12.14 19.30
CA SER A 115 0.18 -11.01 18.51
C SER A 115 1.23 -11.46 17.49
N LEU A 116 0.93 -11.19 16.23
CA LEU A 116 1.80 -11.41 15.07
C LEU A 116 2.38 -10.07 14.58
N TYR A 117 3.36 -10.14 13.68
CA TYR A 117 3.77 -9.00 12.87
C TYR A 117 2.87 -8.88 11.64
N MET A 118 2.73 -7.66 11.10
CA MET A 118 1.98 -7.43 9.85
C MET A 118 2.43 -8.36 8.71
N ARG A 119 3.74 -8.59 8.58
CA ARG A 119 4.31 -9.48 7.56
C ARG A 119 3.79 -10.93 7.63
N ASP A 120 3.32 -11.38 8.79
CA ASP A 120 2.86 -12.76 9.01
C ASP A 120 1.45 -13.01 8.43
N ILE A 121 0.71 -11.93 8.12
CA ILE A 121 -0.62 -11.97 7.51
C ILE A 121 -0.66 -11.51 6.04
N VAL A 122 0.42 -10.91 5.53
CA VAL A 122 0.52 -10.48 4.13
C VAL A 122 0.27 -11.67 3.19
N GLY A 123 -0.56 -11.46 2.17
CA GLY A 123 -0.93 -12.47 1.18
C GLY A 123 -2.02 -13.46 1.64
N ARG A 124 -2.51 -13.37 2.89
CA ARG A 124 -3.64 -14.20 3.35
C ARG A 124 -5.00 -13.69 2.90
N VAL A 125 -5.08 -12.41 2.55
CA VAL A 125 -6.27 -11.80 1.94
C VAL A 125 -5.90 -11.49 0.48
N PRO A 126 -6.19 -12.40 -0.48
CA PRO A 126 -5.84 -12.18 -1.87
C PRO A 126 -6.70 -11.05 -2.45
N LEU A 127 -6.08 -9.91 -2.72
CA LEU A 127 -6.76 -8.73 -3.26
C LEU A 127 -5.88 -8.04 -4.28
N VAL A 128 -6.49 -7.59 -5.39
CA VAL A 128 -5.86 -6.72 -6.39
C VAL A 128 -6.68 -5.45 -6.55
N ALA A 129 -6.05 -4.31 -6.29
CA ALA A 129 -6.66 -3.00 -6.45
C ALA A 129 -6.21 -2.33 -7.74
N PHE A 130 -7.15 -1.85 -8.55
CA PHE A 130 -6.92 -1.04 -9.73
C PHE A 130 -7.21 0.41 -9.36
N THR A 131 -6.26 1.30 -9.67
CA THR A 131 -6.32 2.72 -9.30
C THR A 131 -5.85 3.58 -10.46
N PRO A 132 -6.31 4.83 -10.58
CA PRO A 132 -5.75 5.82 -11.49
C PRO A 132 -4.23 5.91 -11.51
N ASP A 133 -3.60 5.79 -10.34
CA ASP A 133 -2.16 5.94 -10.19
C ASP A 133 -1.37 4.78 -10.82
N ASP A 134 -2.03 3.67 -11.21
CA ASP A 134 -1.39 2.53 -11.87
C ASP A 134 -0.76 2.93 -13.22
N GLN A 135 -1.20 4.00 -13.89
CA GLN A 135 -0.52 4.52 -15.09
C GLN A 135 0.94 4.87 -14.83
N ARG A 136 1.28 5.24 -13.60
CA ARG A 136 2.66 5.56 -13.19
C ARG A 136 3.56 4.31 -13.21
N LEU A 137 3.00 3.11 -13.33
CA LEU A 137 3.79 1.89 -13.60
C LEU A 137 4.47 1.95 -14.96
N VAL A 138 3.93 2.69 -15.93
CA VAL A 138 4.54 2.84 -17.26
C VAL A 138 5.44 4.07 -17.31
N TRP A 139 4.90 5.25 -17.01
CA TRP A 139 5.60 6.53 -17.18
C TRP A 139 6.40 7.01 -15.98
N GLY A 140 6.08 6.48 -14.80
CA GLY A 140 6.56 7.00 -13.54
C GLY A 140 8.03 6.68 -13.27
N ASP A 141 8.48 7.13 -12.10
CA ASP A 141 9.83 6.87 -11.64
C ASP A 141 10.05 5.39 -11.31
N PRO A 142 11.31 4.90 -11.39
CA PRO A 142 11.67 3.52 -11.03
C PRO A 142 11.17 3.07 -9.65
N ALA A 143 11.01 4.02 -8.71
CA ALA A 143 10.49 3.74 -7.37
C ALA A 143 9.06 3.18 -7.39
N VAL A 144 8.20 3.62 -8.32
CA VAL A 144 6.82 3.15 -8.44
C VAL A 144 6.81 1.69 -8.88
N ARG A 145 7.60 1.35 -9.91
CA ARG A 145 7.72 -0.02 -10.43
C ARG A 145 8.36 -0.96 -9.42
N ARG A 146 9.43 -0.53 -8.75
CA ARG A 146 10.02 -1.30 -7.64
C ARG A 146 9.02 -1.58 -6.53
N SER A 147 8.23 -0.57 -6.12
CA SER A 147 7.18 -0.75 -5.11
C SER A 147 6.15 -1.78 -5.56
N PHE A 148 5.69 -1.71 -6.81
CA PHE A 148 4.77 -2.70 -7.37
C PHE A 148 5.36 -4.13 -7.38
N ILE A 149 6.60 -4.30 -7.85
CA ILE A 149 7.26 -5.61 -7.82
C ILE A 149 7.47 -6.11 -6.39
N ASP A 150 7.86 -5.24 -5.46
CA ASP A 150 8.03 -5.61 -4.05
C ASP A 150 6.70 -6.05 -3.43
N GLN A 151 5.59 -5.40 -3.77
CA GLN A 151 4.24 -5.79 -3.35
C GLN A 151 3.82 -7.13 -3.95
N ALA A 152 3.96 -7.28 -5.28
CA ALA A 152 3.67 -8.53 -5.99
C ALA A 152 4.49 -9.69 -5.41
N ALA A 153 5.79 -9.48 -5.19
CA ALA A 153 6.68 -10.47 -4.61
C ALA A 153 6.32 -10.80 -3.16
N SER A 154 5.87 -9.83 -2.35
CA SER A 154 5.44 -10.07 -0.96
C SER A 154 4.23 -10.99 -0.87
N VAL A 155 3.33 -10.96 -1.86
CA VAL A 155 2.15 -11.85 -1.91
C VAL A 155 2.44 -13.16 -2.67
N LEU A 156 3.36 -13.17 -3.64
CA LEU A 156 3.69 -14.33 -4.47
C LEU A 156 4.80 -15.22 -3.88
N VAL A 157 5.77 -14.65 -3.19
CA VAL A 157 6.99 -15.36 -2.75
C VAL A 157 7.07 -15.40 -1.22
N ARG A 158 7.17 -16.60 -0.66
CA ARG A 158 7.32 -16.80 0.78
C ARG A 158 8.65 -16.22 1.27
N GLY A 159 8.61 -15.45 2.37
CA GLY A 159 9.81 -14.88 2.99
C GLY A 159 10.38 -13.64 2.27
N TYR A 160 9.75 -13.17 1.19
CA TYR A 160 10.20 -11.98 0.47
C TYR A 160 10.21 -10.73 1.36
N THR A 161 9.15 -10.53 2.15
CA THR A 161 9.03 -9.39 3.06
C THR A 161 10.18 -9.35 4.08
N ASP A 162 10.60 -10.50 4.61
CA ASP A 162 11.74 -10.61 5.52
C ASP A 162 13.06 -10.27 4.81
N LEU A 163 13.24 -10.80 3.59
CA LEU A 163 14.40 -10.51 2.76
C LEU A 163 14.51 -9.01 2.45
N LEU A 164 13.42 -8.37 2.06
CA LEU A 164 13.36 -6.94 1.75
C LEU A 164 13.66 -6.09 3.00
N GLN A 165 13.09 -6.44 4.15
CA GLN A 165 13.36 -5.75 5.42
C GLN A 165 14.83 -5.88 5.83
N ARG A 166 15.39 -7.09 5.73
CA ARG A 166 16.81 -7.35 6.01
C ARG A 166 17.73 -6.57 5.09
N PHE A 167 17.46 -6.58 3.78
CA PHE A 167 18.21 -5.80 2.79
C PHE A 167 18.16 -4.31 3.11
N THR A 168 16.96 -3.77 3.35
CA THR A 168 16.77 -2.36 3.67
C THR A 168 17.54 -1.94 4.93
N HIS A 169 17.57 -2.82 5.95
CA HIS A 169 18.36 -2.59 7.15
C HIS A 169 19.87 -2.54 6.85
N ILE A 170 20.41 -3.55 6.15
CA ILE A 170 21.82 -3.61 5.76
C ILE A 170 22.20 -2.37 4.92
N ALA A 171 21.40 -2.02 3.92
CA ALA A 171 21.61 -0.85 3.07
C ALA A 171 21.69 0.45 3.89
N LYS A 172 20.83 0.58 4.91
CA LYS A 172 20.82 1.73 5.82
C LYS A 172 22.07 1.77 6.71
N GLN A 173 22.50 0.64 7.28
CA GLN A 173 23.72 0.58 8.11
C GLN A 173 24.96 0.92 7.30
N ARG A 174 25.08 0.36 6.08
CA ARG A 174 26.16 0.67 5.16
C ARG A 174 26.21 2.16 4.81
N ALA A 175 25.08 2.75 4.43
CA ALA A 175 25.00 4.18 4.11
C ALA A 175 25.32 5.09 5.31
N ALA A 176 24.90 4.70 6.52
CA ALA A 176 25.24 5.44 7.74
C ALA A 176 26.75 5.44 7.99
N LEU A 177 27.42 4.32 7.76
CA LEU A 177 28.87 4.21 7.91
C LEU A 177 29.63 5.01 6.84
N LEU A 178 29.16 5.00 5.59
CA LEU A 178 29.69 5.87 4.52
C LEU A 178 29.63 7.36 4.92
N LYS A 179 28.50 7.81 5.48
CA LYS A 179 28.35 9.19 5.98
C LYS A 179 29.34 9.51 7.10
N GLN A 180 29.53 8.59 8.04
CA GLN A 180 30.49 8.76 9.13
C GLN A 180 31.92 8.86 8.63
N ILE A 181 32.29 8.06 7.63
CA ILE A 181 33.61 8.09 7.00
C ILE A 181 33.82 9.43 6.28
N GLY A 182 32.85 9.86 5.46
CA GLY A 182 32.95 11.12 4.70
C GLY A 182 32.98 12.36 5.59
N ALA A 183 32.24 12.37 6.70
CA ALA A 183 32.24 13.49 7.65
C ALA A 183 33.57 13.69 8.39
N GLN A 184 34.49 12.72 8.33
CA GLN A 184 35.79 12.76 9.00
C GLN A 184 36.97 12.98 8.05
N GLU A 185 36.72 13.19 6.76
CA GLU A 185 37.79 13.61 5.84
C GLU A 185 38.38 14.96 6.29
N GLY A 186 39.67 14.97 6.62
CA GLY A 186 40.39 16.16 7.10
C GLY A 186 40.40 16.37 8.63
N VAL A 187 39.77 15.48 9.40
CA VAL A 187 39.83 15.50 10.88
C VAL A 187 40.90 14.49 11.34
N SER A 188 41.71 14.87 12.35
CA SER A 188 42.64 13.92 12.99
C SER A 188 41.83 12.87 13.75
N VAL A 189 41.85 11.64 13.25
CA VAL A 189 41.23 10.47 13.86
C VAL A 189 42.32 9.41 14.06
N SER A 190 42.25 8.64 15.15
CA SER A 190 43.23 7.58 15.38
C SER A 190 43.16 6.52 14.27
N GLU A 191 44.31 5.89 13.98
CA GLU A 191 44.41 4.86 12.95
C GLU A 191 43.53 3.65 13.29
N GLU A 192 43.42 3.30 14.59
CA GLU A 192 42.57 2.20 15.04
C GLU A 192 41.09 2.47 14.76
N ALA A 193 40.63 3.69 15.00
CA ALA A 193 39.24 4.06 14.74
C ALA A 193 38.94 4.09 13.23
N ARG A 194 39.91 4.48 12.40
CA ARG A 194 39.81 4.40 10.94
C ARG A 194 39.71 2.94 10.48
N GLN A 195 40.59 2.06 10.94
CA GLN A 195 40.58 0.64 10.57
C GLN A 195 39.28 -0.05 11.01
N MET A 196 38.78 0.25 12.21
CA MET A 196 37.52 -0.32 12.70
C MET A 196 36.34 0.02 11.77
N ARG A 197 36.26 1.26 11.27
CA ARG A 197 35.22 1.66 10.31
C ARG A 197 35.39 1.00 8.96
N MET A 198 36.62 0.88 8.46
CA MET A 198 36.89 0.19 7.20
C MET A 198 36.48 -1.29 7.27
N ASN A 199 36.86 -2.00 8.33
CA ASN A 199 36.43 -3.38 8.56
C ASN A 199 34.91 -3.49 8.66
N GLY A 200 34.26 -2.55 9.36
CA GLY A 200 32.79 -2.49 9.42
C GLY A 200 32.16 -2.31 8.04
N LEU A 201 32.73 -1.47 7.18
CA LEU A 201 32.23 -1.21 5.84
C LEU A 201 32.39 -2.45 4.95
N GLU A 202 33.49 -3.17 5.05
CA GLU A 202 33.71 -4.43 4.34
C GLU A 202 32.66 -5.48 4.74
N VAL A 203 32.41 -5.67 6.04
CA VAL A 203 31.38 -6.59 6.53
C VAL A 203 29.99 -6.23 6.01
N TRP A 204 29.59 -4.96 6.12
CA TRP A 204 28.30 -4.51 5.60
C TRP A 204 28.21 -4.61 4.08
N THR A 205 29.31 -4.38 3.36
CA THR A 205 29.35 -4.52 1.89
C THR A 205 29.18 -5.97 1.47
N ALA A 206 29.84 -6.92 2.13
CA ALA A 206 29.64 -8.34 1.86
C ALA A 206 28.17 -8.77 2.07
N GLN A 207 27.57 -8.38 3.20
CA GLN A 207 26.16 -8.67 3.48
C GLN A 207 25.20 -7.97 2.50
N PHE A 208 25.54 -6.76 2.07
CA PHE A 208 24.77 -5.99 1.08
C PHE A 208 24.77 -6.69 -0.28
N ILE A 209 25.93 -7.16 -0.74
CA ILE A 209 26.08 -7.91 -1.99
C ILE A 209 25.26 -9.20 -1.91
N GLU A 210 25.46 -10.01 -0.86
CA GLU A 210 24.80 -11.30 -0.71
C GLU A 210 23.27 -11.16 -0.66
N THR A 211 22.77 -10.30 0.23
CA THR A 211 21.32 -10.09 0.36
C THR A 211 20.75 -9.39 -0.88
N GLY A 212 21.54 -8.53 -1.53
CA GLY A 212 21.13 -7.82 -2.72
C GLY A 212 20.97 -8.73 -3.93
N LEU A 213 21.92 -9.65 -4.15
CA LEU A 213 21.83 -10.67 -5.20
C LEU A 213 20.61 -11.57 -5.02
N GLU A 214 20.33 -12.00 -3.78
CA GLU A 214 19.14 -12.81 -3.49
C GLU A 214 17.84 -12.03 -3.77
N LEU A 215 17.79 -10.74 -3.40
CA LEU A 215 16.62 -9.88 -3.70
C LEU A 215 16.43 -9.69 -5.21
N THR A 216 17.50 -9.40 -5.94
CA THR A 216 17.50 -9.31 -7.42
C THR A 216 16.97 -10.60 -8.05
N ARG A 217 17.46 -11.77 -7.61
CA ARG A 217 17.02 -13.08 -8.13
C ARG A 217 15.53 -13.29 -7.93
N GLN A 218 14.99 -12.96 -6.75
CA GLN A 218 13.56 -13.08 -6.46
C GLN A 218 12.72 -12.14 -7.32
N ARG A 219 13.18 -10.90 -7.54
CA ARG A 219 12.50 -9.93 -8.43
C ARG A 219 12.48 -10.40 -9.88
N MET A 220 13.60 -10.90 -10.39
CA MET A 220 13.68 -11.48 -11.74
C MET A 220 12.70 -12.65 -11.89
N ALA A 221 12.60 -13.53 -10.88
CA ALA A 221 11.64 -14.63 -10.89
C ALA A 221 10.19 -14.14 -10.92
N VAL A 222 9.85 -13.11 -10.14
CA VAL A 222 8.51 -12.49 -10.14
C VAL A 222 8.17 -11.84 -11.47
N ILE A 223 9.12 -11.16 -12.09
CA ILE A 223 8.94 -10.58 -13.42
C ILE A 223 8.74 -11.66 -14.48
N GLY A 224 9.50 -12.76 -14.39
CA GLY A 224 9.29 -13.94 -15.23
C GLY A 224 7.87 -14.50 -15.10
N MET A 225 7.38 -14.66 -13.86
CA MET A 225 5.99 -15.09 -13.60
C MET A 225 4.96 -14.11 -14.17
N LEU A 226 5.17 -12.79 -14.05
CA LEU A 226 4.27 -11.78 -14.61
C LEU A 226 4.22 -11.86 -16.14
N ASN A 227 5.38 -12.07 -16.79
CA ASN A 227 5.48 -12.23 -18.24
C ASN A 227 4.73 -13.46 -18.78
N GLU A 228 4.42 -14.48 -17.96
CA GLU A 228 3.58 -15.62 -18.38
C GLU A 228 2.17 -15.18 -18.82
N TYR A 229 1.67 -14.06 -18.28
CA TYR A 229 0.32 -13.56 -18.55
C TYR A 229 0.30 -12.18 -19.22
N PHE A 230 1.27 -11.33 -18.89
CA PHE A 230 1.27 -9.92 -19.25
C PHE A 230 1.12 -9.68 -20.75
N GLY A 231 1.97 -10.31 -21.59
CA GLY A 231 1.94 -10.10 -23.03
C GLY A 231 0.63 -10.51 -23.69
N THR A 232 0.07 -11.65 -23.30
CA THR A 232 -1.23 -12.14 -23.79
C THR A 232 -2.37 -11.22 -23.38
N ILE A 233 -2.38 -10.74 -22.13
CA ILE A 233 -3.41 -9.81 -21.67
C ILE A 233 -3.32 -8.47 -22.42
N VAL A 234 -2.13 -7.97 -22.72
CA VAL A 234 -1.97 -6.77 -23.56
C VAL A 234 -2.60 -6.98 -24.94
N GLN A 235 -2.36 -8.14 -25.57
CA GLN A 235 -2.98 -8.49 -26.86
C GLN A 235 -4.51 -8.54 -26.78
N GLU A 236 -5.08 -9.08 -25.71
CA GLU A 236 -6.54 -9.16 -25.51
C GLU A 236 -7.18 -7.78 -25.28
N LEU A 237 -6.48 -6.89 -24.56
CA LEU A 237 -6.98 -5.56 -24.23
C LEU A 237 -6.77 -4.53 -25.33
N SER A 238 -5.81 -4.75 -26.24
CA SER A 238 -5.55 -3.88 -27.38
C SER A 238 -6.43 -4.23 -28.58
N ASP A 239 -6.85 -3.21 -29.33
CA ASP A 239 -7.60 -3.41 -30.58
C ASP A 239 -6.68 -3.61 -31.80
N VAL A 240 -5.36 -3.57 -31.56
CA VAL A 240 -4.29 -3.75 -32.55
C VAL A 240 -3.31 -4.80 -32.03
N ASP A 241 -2.62 -5.49 -32.94
CA ASP A 241 -1.61 -6.49 -32.56
C ASP A 241 -0.40 -5.79 -31.93
N GLN A 242 -0.18 -6.06 -30.65
CA GLN A 242 0.93 -5.50 -29.88
C GLN A 242 1.60 -6.60 -29.07
N THR A 243 2.92 -6.53 -28.99
CA THR A 243 3.73 -7.41 -28.15
C THR A 243 4.26 -6.60 -26.98
N ALA A 244 4.07 -7.09 -25.76
CA ALA A 244 4.54 -6.41 -24.56
C ALA A 244 5.29 -7.37 -23.65
N THR A 245 6.42 -6.92 -23.10
CA THR A 245 7.22 -7.68 -22.15
C THR A 245 7.75 -6.78 -21.04
N LEU A 246 7.87 -7.35 -19.85
CA LEU A 246 8.58 -6.74 -18.73
C LEU A 246 10.05 -7.16 -18.76
N VAL A 247 10.94 -6.20 -18.58
CA VAL A 247 12.39 -6.42 -18.56
C VAL A 247 12.93 -5.92 -17.22
N TYR A 248 13.66 -6.78 -16.50
CA TYR A 248 14.33 -6.37 -15.27
C TYR A 248 15.67 -5.71 -15.59
N GLU A 249 15.92 -4.54 -15.01
CA GLU A 249 17.15 -3.77 -15.18
C GLU A 249 17.89 -3.73 -13.83
N PRO A 250 18.74 -4.73 -13.54
CA PRO A 250 19.52 -4.74 -12.31
C PRO A 250 20.57 -3.63 -12.32
N SER A 251 20.84 -3.03 -11.16
CA SER A 251 21.95 -2.09 -10.98
C SER A 251 23.32 -2.79 -10.91
N PHE A 252 23.34 -4.11 -10.78
CA PHE A 252 24.57 -4.92 -10.82
C PHE A 252 24.80 -5.44 -12.23
N ASP A 253 25.48 -4.65 -13.06
CA ASP A 253 25.84 -5.02 -14.45
C ASP A 253 26.67 -6.31 -14.50
N GLU A 254 27.38 -6.64 -13.42
CA GLU A 254 28.16 -7.87 -13.29
C GLU A 254 27.32 -9.15 -13.43
N LEU A 255 26.00 -9.06 -13.27
CA LEU A 255 25.09 -10.19 -13.52
C LEU A 255 25.17 -10.67 -14.98
N TYR A 256 25.44 -9.77 -15.93
CA TYR A 256 25.59 -10.11 -17.35
C TYR A 256 26.88 -10.87 -17.65
N LEU A 257 27.85 -10.93 -16.73
CA LEU A 257 29.07 -11.74 -16.90
C LEU A 257 28.78 -13.25 -16.99
N THR A 258 27.61 -13.68 -16.54
CA THR A 258 27.14 -15.08 -16.65
C THR A 258 26.43 -15.38 -17.97
N GLN A 259 26.10 -14.36 -18.76
CA GLN A 259 25.32 -14.46 -19.99
C GLN A 259 26.22 -14.19 -21.20
N GLY A 260 26.98 -15.21 -21.63
CA GLY A 260 27.84 -15.11 -22.82
C GLY A 260 28.49 -16.44 -23.19
N ALA A 261 28.90 -16.59 -24.46
CA ALA A 261 29.58 -17.79 -24.97
C ALA A 261 30.93 -18.07 -24.27
N GLU A 262 31.51 -17.07 -23.61
CA GLU A 262 32.73 -17.18 -22.79
C GLU A 262 32.45 -17.58 -21.32
N ALA A 263 31.18 -17.80 -20.94
CA ALA A 263 30.81 -18.06 -19.54
C ALA A 263 31.42 -19.36 -18.98
N GLY A 264 31.73 -20.36 -19.83
CA GLY A 264 32.50 -21.57 -19.48
C GLY A 264 32.15 -22.24 -18.14
N GLU A 265 33.05 -23.07 -17.61
CA GLU A 265 32.95 -23.64 -16.25
C GLU A 265 33.27 -22.62 -15.12
N GLN A 266 33.57 -21.36 -15.47
CA GLN A 266 34.11 -20.32 -14.56
C GLN A 266 33.15 -19.16 -14.28
N GLY A 267 31.95 -19.14 -14.87
CA GLY A 267 30.91 -18.11 -14.71
C GLY A 267 30.02 -18.29 -13.47
N GLY A 268 30.58 -18.76 -12.35
CA GLY A 268 29.82 -19.08 -11.15
C GLY A 268 29.39 -17.87 -10.29
N PRO A 269 28.43 -18.04 -9.36
CA PRO A 269 27.97 -16.99 -8.44
C PRO A 269 29.08 -16.26 -7.68
N GLU A 270 30.17 -16.95 -7.36
CA GLU A 270 31.33 -16.36 -6.66
C GLU A 270 32.10 -15.36 -7.53
N ARG A 271 32.16 -15.56 -8.85
CA ARG A 271 32.79 -14.60 -9.76
C ARG A 271 31.96 -13.31 -9.87
N VAL A 272 30.62 -13.45 -9.91
CA VAL A 272 29.71 -12.28 -9.89
C VAL A 272 29.89 -11.49 -8.59
N LYS A 273 29.91 -12.16 -7.44
CA LYS A 273 30.15 -11.50 -6.15
C LYS A 273 31.50 -10.78 -6.12
N ALA A 274 32.57 -11.42 -6.61
CA ALA A 274 33.90 -10.82 -6.67
C ALA A 274 33.92 -9.57 -7.57
N ALA A 275 33.30 -9.64 -8.75
CA ALA A 275 33.21 -8.50 -9.66
C ALA A 275 32.40 -7.33 -9.06
N ILE A 276 31.29 -7.61 -8.37
CA ILE A 276 30.52 -6.57 -7.67
C ILE A 276 31.34 -5.96 -6.53
N SER A 277 32.11 -6.77 -5.80
CA SER A 277 33.01 -6.27 -4.76
C SER A 277 34.09 -5.34 -5.32
N GLU A 278 34.67 -5.67 -6.49
CA GLU A 278 35.62 -4.80 -7.20
C GLU A 278 34.93 -3.52 -7.69
N HIS A 279 33.67 -3.58 -8.15
CA HIS A 279 32.88 -2.39 -8.47
C HIS A 279 32.76 -1.47 -7.26
N PHE A 280 32.39 -1.99 -6.08
CA PHE A 280 32.31 -1.19 -4.86
C PHE A 280 33.64 -0.51 -4.49
N GLN A 281 34.78 -1.16 -4.73
CA GLN A 281 36.09 -0.52 -4.54
C GLN A 281 36.30 0.65 -5.50
N ARG A 282 35.92 0.51 -6.77
CA ARG A 282 36.06 1.58 -7.79
C ARG A 282 35.19 2.80 -7.49
N ILE A 283 33.98 2.60 -6.95
CA ILE A 283 33.02 3.70 -6.68
C ILE A 283 33.09 4.22 -5.24
N TYR A 284 33.97 3.67 -4.40
CA TYR A 284 34.08 3.98 -2.97
C TYR A 284 34.14 5.50 -2.69
N THR A 285 35.00 6.23 -3.41
CA THR A 285 35.16 7.68 -3.24
C THR A 285 33.86 8.44 -3.50
N GLY A 286 33.11 8.05 -4.53
CA GLY A 286 31.81 8.63 -4.86
C GLY A 286 30.72 8.30 -3.83
N GLU A 287 30.74 7.08 -3.28
CA GLU A 287 29.80 6.66 -2.23
C GLU A 287 30.05 7.38 -0.90
N VAL A 288 31.31 7.54 -0.51
CA VAL A 288 31.71 8.27 0.70
C VAL A 288 31.34 9.75 0.58
N ALA A 289 31.70 10.39 -0.54
CA ALA A 289 31.40 11.81 -0.77
C ALA A 289 29.90 12.12 -0.69
N ARG A 290 29.04 11.20 -1.13
CA ARG A 290 27.58 11.36 -1.12
C ARG A 290 26.91 10.76 0.13
N GLY A 291 27.60 9.87 0.84
CA GLY A 291 27.05 9.14 1.98
C GLY A 291 25.87 8.24 1.63
N VAL A 292 25.87 7.62 0.44
CA VAL A 292 24.78 6.75 -0.06
C VAL A 292 25.34 5.57 -0.83
N ASN A 293 24.56 4.49 -0.89
CA ASN A 293 24.87 3.36 -1.76
C ASN A 293 24.56 3.74 -3.23
N LEU A 294 25.54 3.67 -4.11
CA LEU A 294 25.41 4.09 -5.52
C LEU A 294 24.93 2.99 -6.47
N ILE A 295 25.04 1.73 -6.06
CA ILE A 295 24.53 0.56 -6.80
C ILE A 295 23.76 -0.40 -5.86
N GLY A 296 22.98 -1.29 -6.47
CA GLY A 296 22.25 -2.39 -5.80
C GLY A 296 20.72 -2.27 -5.90
N PRO A 297 19.98 -3.28 -5.40
CA PRO A 297 18.54 -3.46 -5.64
C PRO A 297 17.63 -2.26 -5.35
N GLN A 298 18.01 -1.38 -4.43
CA GLN A 298 17.28 -0.14 -4.16
C GLN A 298 17.29 0.84 -5.35
N ARG A 299 18.12 0.59 -6.36
CA ARG A 299 18.29 1.41 -7.58
C ARG A 299 17.89 0.70 -8.87
N ASP A 300 17.69 -0.61 -8.84
CA ASP A 300 17.23 -1.42 -9.99
C ASP A 300 15.92 -0.87 -10.58
N ASP A 301 15.65 -1.14 -11.84
CA ASP A 301 14.42 -0.74 -12.51
C ASP A 301 13.73 -1.94 -13.20
N VAL A 302 12.51 -1.69 -13.66
CA VAL A 302 11.77 -2.58 -14.55
C VAL A 302 11.36 -1.75 -15.75
N SER A 303 11.75 -2.12 -16.95
CA SER A 303 11.22 -1.49 -18.16
C SER A 303 10.07 -2.33 -18.73
N ILE A 304 9.19 -1.64 -19.45
CA ILE A 304 8.13 -2.26 -20.24
C ILE A 304 8.50 -1.99 -21.68
N GLU A 305 8.72 -3.04 -22.45
CA GLU A 305 8.89 -2.93 -23.90
C GLU A 305 7.55 -3.19 -24.58
N LEU A 306 7.17 -2.30 -25.48
CA LEU A 306 6.01 -2.41 -26.35
C LEU A 306 6.49 -2.43 -27.80
N ASN A 307 6.27 -3.53 -28.50
CA ASN A 307 6.77 -3.78 -29.86
C ASN A 307 8.29 -3.57 -29.99
N GLY A 308 9.03 -3.98 -28.95
CA GLY A 308 10.50 -3.84 -28.88
C GLY A 308 11.00 -2.42 -28.61
N MET A 309 10.11 -1.47 -28.27
CA MET A 309 10.49 -0.10 -27.89
C MET A 309 10.13 0.18 -26.43
N PRO A 310 10.91 1.02 -25.71
CA PRO A 310 10.58 1.41 -24.33
C PRO A 310 9.23 2.14 -24.23
N ALA A 311 8.25 1.52 -23.57
CA ALA A 311 6.90 2.08 -23.47
C ALA A 311 6.86 3.44 -22.74
N ARG A 312 7.81 3.67 -21.82
CA ARG A 312 7.98 4.93 -21.09
C ARG A 312 8.26 6.15 -21.98
N GLU A 313 8.79 5.96 -23.18
CA GLU A 313 9.12 7.07 -24.08
C GLU A 313 8.17 7.14 -25.28
N TYR A 314 7.67 5.98 -25.73
CA TYR A 314 7.02 5.87 -27.04
C TYR A 314 5.55 5.48 -27.01
N SER A 315 4.98 5.11 -25.85
CA SER A 315 3.57 4.74 -25.82
C SER A 315 2.64 5.97 -25.92
N SER A 316 1.40 5.75 -26.30
CA SER A 316 0.33 6.73 -26.16
C SER A 316 -0.30 6.64 -24.77
N ASN A 317 -1.07 7.65 -24.38
CA ASN A 317 -1.83 7.60 -23.13
C ASN A 317 -2.76 6.37 -23.05
N GLY A 318 -3.37 6.00 -24.19
CA GLY A 318 -4.25 4.83 -24.25
C GLY A 318 -3.49 3.51 -24.06
N GLU A 319 -2.33 3.36 -24.72
CA GLU A 319 -1.48 2.18 -24.58
C GLU A 319 -0.95 2.05 -23.16
N SER A 320 -0.56 3.15 -22.51
CA SER A 320 -0.12 3.07 -21.12
C SER A 320 -1.19 2.68 -20.13
N TRP A 321 -2.44 3.08 -20.37
CA TRP A 321 -3.57 2.54 -19.62
C TRP A 321 -3.69 1.03 -19.81
N THR A 322 -3.62 0.57 -21.06
CA THR A 322 -3.67 -0.86 -21.39
C THR A 322 -2.54 -1.63 -20.71
N LEU A 323 -1.31 -1.12 -20.75
CA LEU A 323 -0.15 -1.75 -20.11
C LEU A 323 -0.28 -1.80 -18.59
N ALA A 324 -0.69 -0.70 -17.95
CA ALA A 324 -0.92 -0.66 -16.51
C ALA A 324 -2.02 -1.65 -16.09
N LEU A 325 -3.14 -1.66 -16.80
CA LEU A 325 -4.25 -2.58 -16.56
C LEU A 325 -3.82 -4.04 -16.74
N ALA A 326 -3.14 -4.35 -17.84
CA ALA A 326 -2.63 -5.69 -18.13
C ALA A 326 -1.66 -6.19 -17.06
N LEU A 327 -0.82 -5.31 -16.53
CA LEU A 327 0.13 -5.66 -15.48
C LEU A 327 -0.57 -6.04 -14.18
N LYS A 328 -1.62 -5.30 -13.80
CA LYS A 328 -2.44 -5.61 -12.62
C LYS A 328 -3.29 -6.86 -12.83
N MET A 329 -3.79 -7.09 -14.04
CA MET A 329 -4.48 -8.33 -14.42
C MET A 329 -3.53 -9.53 -14.43
N ALA A 330 -2.26 -9.37 -14.83
CA ALA A 330 -1.26 -10.42 -14.75
C ALA A 330 -0.98 -10.82 -13.29
N LEU A 331 -0.86 -9.84 -12.38
CA LEU A 331 -0.78 -10.11 -10.94
C LEU A 331 -2.03 -10.83 -10.43
N TYR A 332 -3.22 -10.39 -10.85
CA TYR A 332 -4.48 -11.08 -10.53
C TYR A 332 -4.46 -12.56 -10.96
N ARG A 333 -4.05 -12.86 -12.21
CA ARG A 333 -3.98 -14.23 -12.73
C ARG A 333 -2.99 -15.10 -11.95
N LEU A 334 -1.85 -14.53 -11.55
CA LEU A 334 -0.88 -15.24 -10.72
C LEU A 334 -1.43 -15.56 -9.33
N LEU A 335 -2.14 -14.62 -8.71
CA LEU A 335 -2.77 -14.85 -7.40
C LEU A 335 -3.90 -15.87 -7.49
N GLU A 336 -4.72 -15.80 -8.54
CA GLU A 336 -5.77 -16.79 -8.85
C GLU A 336 -5.17 -18.20 -8.97
N ARG A 337 -4.10 -18.35 -9.77
CA ARG A 337 -3.41 -19.63 -9.93
C ARG A 337 -2.75 -20.13 -8.65
N LYS A 338 -2.17 -19.23 -7.84
CA LYS A 338 -1.46 -19.60 -6.61
C LYS A 338 -2.40 -20.04 -5.50
N ALA A 339 -3.52 -19.33 -5.31
CA ALA A 339 -4.48 -19.60 -4.25
C ALA A 339 -5.48 -20.70 -4.63
N GLY A 340 -5.66 -20.99 -5.93
CA GLY A 340 -6.76 -21.82 -6.42
C GLY A 340 -8.13 -21.16 -6.29
N GLU A 341 -8.15 -19.87 -5.95
CA GLU A 341 -9.30 -19.07 -5.57
C GLU A 341 -9.17 -17.69 -6.21
N ARG A 342 -10.30 -17.07 -6.56
CA ARG A 342 -10.30 -15.74 -7.18
C ARG A 342 -9.99 -14.65 -6.15
N PRO A 343 -8.98 -13.79 -6.37
CA PRO A 343 -8.74 -12.62 -5.54
C PRO A 343 -9.93 -11.65 -5.53
N ILE A 344 -10.11 -10.95 -4.42
CA ILE A 344 -11.01 -9.81 -4.33
C ILE A 344 -10.50 -8.70 -5.26
N VAL A 345 -11.38 -8.11 -6.06
CA VAL A 345 -11.02 -7.00 -6.94
C VAL A 345 -11.50 -5.67 -6.36
N VAL A 346 -10.61 -4.69 -6.31
CA VAL A 346 -10.94 -3.30 -5.97
C VAL A 346 -10.79 -2.45 -7.22
N LEU A 347 -11.79 -1.64 -7.55
CA LEU A 347 -11.75 -0.64 -8.61
C LEU A 347 -11.93 0.74 -7.98
N ASP A 348 -10.83 1.44 -7.71
CA ASP A 348 -10.87 2.74 -7.02
C ASP A 348 -10.86 3.89 -8.03
N ASP A 349 -12.01 4.52 -8.30
CA ASP A 349 -12.17 5.68 -9.18
C ASP A 349 -11.57 5.53 -10.59
N VAL A 350 -11.49 4.28 -11.07
CA VAL A 350 -10.87 3.94 -12.37
C VAL A 350 -11.75 4.37 -13.55
N PHE A 351 -13.07 4.38 -13.38
CA PHE A 351 -14.00 4.64 -14.49
C PHE A 351 -13.87 6.07 -15.01
N ALA A 352 -13.65 7.05 -14.14
CA ALA A 352 -13.54 8.46 -14.54
C ALA A 352 -12.44 8.73 -15.58
N GLN A 353 -11.39 7.89 -15.62
CA GLN A 353 -10.20 8.11 -16.44
C GLN A 353 -10.10 7.20 -17.68
N LEU A 354 -11.04 6.29 -17.84
CA LEU A 354 -11.10 5.33 -18.94
C LEU A 354 -12.07 5.80 -20.03
N ASP A 355 -11.72 5.56 -21.29
CA ASP A 355 -12.64 5.68 -22.42
C ASP A 355 -13.69 4.54 -22.41
N PRO A 356 -14.79 4.66 -23.18
CA PRO A 356 -15.88 3.70 -23.15
C PRO A 356 -15.48 2.24 -23.45
N SER A 357 -14.54 2.01 -24.37
CA SER A 357 -14.10 0.65 -24.71
C SER A 357 -13.41 -0.01 -23.52
N ARG A 358 -12.47 0.72 -22.90
CA ARG A 358 -11.74 0.22 -21.72
C ARG A 358 -12.64 0.06 -20.50
N ARG A 359 -13.61 0.97 -20.28
CA ARG A 359 -14.63 0.82 -19.22
C ARG A 359 -15.44 -0.47 -19.38
N ALA A 360 -15.81 -0.83 -20.60
CA ALA A 360 -16.52 -2.06 -20.88
C ALA A 360 -15.66 -3.30 -20.56
N LYS A 361 -14.40 -3.33 -21.02
CA LYS A 361 -13.47 -4.45 -20.77
C LYS A 361 -13.20 -4.66 -19.27
N ILE A 362 -12.94 -3.59 -18.50
CA ILE A 362 -12.71 -3.71 -17.06
C ILE A 362 -13.98 -4.13 -16.31
N MET A 363 -15.16 -3.69 -16.76
CA MET A 363 -16.43 -4.12 -16.18
C MET A 363 -16.73 -5.60 -16.49
N GLU A 364 -16.49 -6.05 -17.71
CA GLU A 364 -16.61 -7.47 -18.08
C GLU A 364 -15.69 -8.35 -17.23
N PHE A 365 -14.46 -7.90 -17.00
CA PHE A 365 -13.55 -8.56 -16.07
C PHE A 365 -14.10 -8.57 -14.65
N ALA A 366 -14.58 -7.44 -14.13
CA ALA A 366 -15.11 -7.30 -12.77
C ALA A 366 -16.33 -8.21 -12.53
N LEU A 367 -17.28 -8.26 -13.46
CA LEU A 367 -18.51 -9.04 -13.33
C LEU A 367 -18.27 -10.55 -13.28
N ARG A 368 -17.10 -11.03 -13.72
CA ARG A 368 -16.71 -12.43 -13.63
C ARG A 368 -16.15 -12.80 -12.26
N GLN A 369 -15.96 -11.86 -11.35
CA GLN A 369 -15.30 -12.10 -10.07
C GLN A 369 -16.29 -12.42 -8.96
N ASN A 370 -15.81 -13.16 -7.96
CA ASN A 370 -16.63 -13.54 -6.81
C ASN A 370 -16.99 -12.33 -5.94
N GLN A 371 -16.09 -11.34 -5.87
CA GLN A 371 -16.35 -10.09 -5.19
C GLN A 371 -15.57 -8.94 -5.83
N VAL A 372 -16.28 -7.83 -6.06
CA VAL A 372 -15.70 -6.58 -6.54
C VAL A 372 -16.15 -5.44 -5.65
N ILE A 373 -15.24 -4.55 -5.30
CA ILE A 373 -15.52 -3.32 -4.56
C ILE A 373 -15.14 -2.14 -5.45
N ILE A 374 -16.12 -1.32 -5.80
CA ILE A 374 -15.99 -0.19 -6.72
C ILE A 374 -16.17 1.11 -5.93
N THR A 375 -15.32 2.11 -6.14
CA THR A 375 -15.57 3.48 -5.64
C THR A 375 -16.01 4.38 -6.79
N VAL A 376 -17.05 5.18 -6.56
CA VAL A 376 -17.53 6.19 -7.53
C VAL A 376 -17.98 7.48 -6.86
N ALA A 377 -17.89 8.59 -7.58
CA ALA A 377 -18.35 9.88 -7.11
C ALA A 377 -19.88 10.00 -7.20
N ALA A 378 -20.48 9.45 -8.26
CA ALA A 378 -21.92 9.41 -8.48
C ALA A 378 -22.35 8.08 -9.14
N ALA A 379 -23.60 7.66 -8.91
CA ALA A 379 -24.17 6.45 -9.53
C ALA A 379 -24.00 6.37 -11.06
N GLY A 380 -24.03 7.52 -11.76
CA GLY A 380 -23.85 7.58 -13.22
C GLY A 380 -22.44 7.32 -13.73
N ASP A 381 -21.44 7.21 -12.85
CA ASP A 381 -20.05 6.95 -13.22
C ASP A 381 -19.78 5.46 -13.49
N VAL A 382 -20.64 4.56 -12.97
CA VAL A 382 -20.53 3.12 -13.20
C VAL A 382 -21.24 2.77 -14.51
N PRO A 383 -20.60 2.01 -15.42
CA PRO A 383 -21.29 1.42 -16.57
C PRO A 383 -22.54 0.65 -16.16
N GLU A 384 -23.61 0.70 -16.97
CA GLU A 384 -24.83 -0.07 -16.71
C GLU A 384 -24.50 -1.57 -16.56
N LEU A 385 -24.97 -2.17 -15.47
CA LEU A 385 -24.77 -3.59 -15.22
C LEU A 385 -25.73 -4.39 -16.13
N PRO A 386 -25.26 -5.48 -16.77
CA PRO A 386 -26.09 -6.25 -17.68
C PRO A 386 -27.16 -7.08 -16.94
N GLY A 387 -28.41 -7.03 -17.43
CA GLY A 387 -29.50 -7.94 -17.03
C GLY A 387 -29.96 -7.78 -15.57
N ASP A 388 -30.10 -8.91 -14.86
CA ASP A 388 -30.52 -8.99 -13.44
C ASP A 388 -29.35 -8.80 -12.45
N ALA A 389 -28.19 -8.35 -12.92
CA ALA A 389 -27.03 -8.12 -12.06
C ALA A 389 -27.33 -7.01 -11.05
N HIS A 390 -27.47 -7.39 -9.78
CA HIS A 390 -27.69 -6.47 -8.68
C HIS A 390 -26.36 -6.07 -8.02
N ALA A 391 -26.15 -4.77 -7.84
CA ALA A 391 -25.05 -4.25 -7.03
C ALA A 391 -25.52 -3.89 -5.61
N HIS A 392 -24.68 -4.19 -4.64
CA HIS A 392 -24.83 -3.71 -3.27
C HIS A 392 -24.27 -2.29 -3.17
N VAL A 393 -25.15 -1.29 -3.17
CA VAL A 393 -24.76 0.13 -3.07
C VAL A 393 -24.65 0.54 -1.60
N ILE A 394 -23.51 1.14 -1.26
CA ILE A 394 -23.17 1.62 0.07
C ILE A 394 -22.98 3.13 -0.01
N ASP A 395 -23.89 3.89 0.63
CA ASP A 395 -23.81 5.35 0.74
C ASP A 395 -22.74 5.74 1.78
N VAL A 396 -21.60 6.25 1.29
CA VAL A 396 -20.46 6.62 2.13
C VAL A 396 -20.73 7.90 2.93
N ALA A 397 -21.62 8.79 2.46
CA ALA A 397 -22.04 9.95 3.24
C ALA A 397 -22.85 9.52 4.46
N ALA A 398 -23.76 8.56 4.29
CA ALA A 398 -24.51 7.95 5.40
C ALA A 398 -23.58 7.26 6.41
N LEU A 399 -22.59 6.49 5.94
CA LEU A 399 -21.58 5.88 6.82
C LEU A 399 -20.80 6.92 7.64
N LYS A 400 -20.48 8.08 7.04
CA LYS A 400 -19.77 9.15 7.74
C LYS A 400 -20.58 9.76 8.89
N LEU A 401 -21.89 9.88 8.70
CA LEU A 401 -22.81 10.34 9.74
C LEU A 401 -22.96 9.31 10.86
N GLN A 402 -23.01 8.02 10.53
CA GLN A 402 -23.09 6.93 11.52
C GLN A 402 -21.82 6.83 12.37
N GLY A 403 -20.64 7.02 11.78
CA GLY A 403 -19.37 7.00 12.53
C GLY A 403 -19.16 8.22 13.45
N SER A 404 -19.89 9.32 13.21
CA SER A 404 -19.83 10.55 14.04
C SER A 404 -20.89 10.59 15.15
N GLY A 405 -22.00 9.84 15.02
CA GLY A 405 -22.95 9.59 16.10
C GLY A 405 -22.55 8.34 16.90
N GLY A 406 -22.16 8.48 18.16
CA GLY A 406 -21.56 7.43 19.00
C GLY A 406 -22.36 6.14 19.32
N GLU A 407 -23.35 5.74 18.52
CA GLU A 407 -24.27 4.61 18.76
C GLU A 407 -24.25 3.52 17.68
N GLY A 408 -23.13 3.33 16.97
CA GLY A 408 -22.92 2.10 16.21
C GLY A 408 -22.75 0.90 17.16
N THR A 409 -23.58 -0.14 17.01
CA THR A 409 -23.47 -1.42 17.73
C THR A 409 -22.11 -2.05 17.48
N ALA A 410 -21.18 -1.79 18.40
CA ALA A 410 -19.82 -2.30 18.35
C ALA A 410 -19.83 -3.81 18.58
N PHE A 411 -19.10 -4.52 17.73
CA PHE A 411 -18.63 -5.87 18.02
C PHE A 411 -17.85 -5.85 19.35
N MET A 412 -18.29 -6.64 20.34
CA MET A 412 -17.65 -6.76 21.65
C MET A 412 -16.77 -8.03 21.69
N PRO A 413 -15.45 -7.94 21.48
CA PRO A 413 -14.55 -9.04 21.82
C PRO A 413 -14.24 -9.06 23.34
N GLU A 414 -13.80 -10.21 23.86
CA GLU A 414 -13.34 -10.35 25.25
C GLU A 414 -12.23 -9.34 25.60
N PRO A 415 -12.18 -8.86 26.87
CA PRO A 415 -11.22 -7.86 27.28
C PRO A 415 -9.78 -8.39 27.20
N LEU A 416 -8.93 -7.63 26.50
CA LEU A 416 -7.52 -7.93 26.32
C LEU A 416 -6.71 -7.66 27.61
N PRO A 417 -5.58 -8.36 27.84
CA PRO A 417 -4.70 -8.13 28.97
C PRO A 417 -4.17 -6.69 29.03
N ALA A 418 -3.94 -6.13 30.23
CA ALA A 418 -3.55 -4.72 30.42
C ALA A 418 -2.21 -4.32 29.74
N ASP A 419 -1.34 -5.30 29.46
CA ASP A 419 -0.06 -5.11 28.77
C ASP A 419 -0.18 -5.25 27.24
N ASP A 420 -1.41 -5.42 26.73
CA ASP A 420 -1.71 -5.57 25.33
C ASP A 420 -1.78 -4.20 24.63
N PRO A 421 -1.00 -3.96 23.58
CA PRO A 421 -1.07 -2.70 22.83
C PRO A 421 -2.43 -2.41 22.18
N PHE A 422 -3.33 -3.41 22.07
CA PHE A 422 -4.73 -3.22 21.67
C PHE A 422 -5.67 -2.92 22.86
N ALA A 423 -5.28 -3.22 24.11
CA ALA A 423 -6.08 -2.93 25.31
C ALA A 423 -6.18 -1.42 25.59
N GLY A 424 -5.08 -0.67 25.37
CA GLY A 424 -5.08 0.79 25.50
C GLY A 424 -5.99 1.50 24.49
N GLN A 425 -6.20 0.92 23.30
CA GLN A 425 -7.04 1.49 22.24
C GLN A 425 -8.54 1.25 22.50
N LEU A 426 -8.94 0.03 22.87
CA LEU A 426 -10.31 -0.23 23.33
C LEU A 426 -10.65 0.55 24.60
N ALA A 427 -9.70 0.69 25.54
CA ALA A 427 -9.90 1.47 26.77
C ALA A 427 -10.01 2.98 26.51
N ALA A 428 -9.26 3.56 25.57
CA ALA A 428 -9.37 4.97 25.19
C ALA A 428 -10.70 5.28 24.47
N VAL A 429 -11.17 4.35 23.64
CA VAL A 429 -12.51 4.40 23.00
C VAL A 429 -13.64 4.28 24.04
N GLN A 430 -13.49 3.42 25.05
CA GLN A 430 -14.43 3.28 26.15
C GLN A 430 -14.41 4.49 27.12
N ALA A 431 -13.23 5.08 27.38
CA ALA A 431 -13.07 6.23 28.28
C ALA A 431 -13.64 7.52 27.67
N SER A 432 -13.47 7.74 26.38
CA SER A 432 -13.98 8.93 25.67
C SER A 432 -15.52 8.93 25.55
N ARG A 433 -16.15 7.75 25.55
CA ARG A 433 -17.63 7.62 25.63
C ARG A 433 -18.18 7.88 27.04
N ARG A 434 -17.44 7.54 28.11
CA ARG A 434 -17.88 7.80 29.50
C ARG A 434 -17.87 9.29 29.85
N THR A 435 -16.91 10.06 29.35
CA THR A 435 -16.87 11.51 29.55
C THR A 435 -17.93 12.26 28.74
N ALA A 436 -18.26 11.80 27.52
CA ALA A 436 -19.37 12.35 26.74
C ALA A 436 -20.76 12.02 27.34
N GLY A 437 -20.94 10.82 27.90
CA GLY A 437 -22.18 10.41 28.57
C GLY A 437 -22.41 11.10 29.94
N MET A 438 -21.35 11.48 30.65
CA MET A 438 -21.48 12.21 31.92
C MET A 438 -21.84 13.70 31.75
N HIS A 439 -21.47 14.33 30.63
CA HIS A 439 -21.88 15.72 30.35
C HIS A 439 -23.29 15.84 29.76
N ALA A 440 -23.83 14.80 29.12
CA ALA A 440 -25.22 14.80 28.65
C ALA A 440 -26.26 14.48 29.75
N GLY A 441 -25.82 14.07 30.95
CA GLY A 441 -26.68 13.56 32.03
C GLY A 441 -26.89 14.47 33.24
N SER A 442 -26.37 15.71 33.28
CA SER A 442 -26.47 16.56 34.49
C SER A 442 -27.04 17.97 34.33
N ASP A 443 -27.26 18.49 33.12
CA ASP A 443 -27.84 19.83 32.92
C ASP A 443 -29.34 19.79 32.62
N GLY A 444 -30.10 19.26 33.59
CA GLY A 444 -31.54 19.10 33.47
C GLY A 444 -32.28 19.18 34.79
N LYS A 445 -31.97 20.17 35.66
CA LYS A 445 -32.86 20.68 36.71
C LYS A 445 -32.24 21.86 37.48
N HIS A 446 -33.04 22.91 37.67
CA HIS A 446 -32.78 24.17 38.38
C HIS A 446 -31.93 25.16 37.57
N LYS A 447 -32.37 26.40 37.26
CA LYS A 447 -33.06 27.37 38.10
C LYS A 447 -33.68 28.46 37.19
N VAL A 448 -35.00 28.61 37.25
CA VAL A 448 -35.68 29.87 36.91
C VAL A 448 -35.75 30.63 38.23
N GLU A 449 -35.12 31.81 38.32
CA GLU A 449 -35.63 33.01 39.02
C GLU A 449 -34.51 34.01 39.36
N GLN A 450 -34.80 35.27 38.99
CA GLN A 450 -34.52 36.54 39.66
C GLN A 450 -33.29 37.40 39.33
N SER A 451 -33.63 38.70 39.26
CA SER A 451 -32.87 39.98 39.26
C SER A 451 -31.94 40.21 38.05
N ALA A 452 -32.22 41.12 37.11
CA ALA A 452 -32.62 42.53 37.19
C ALA A 452 -31.63 43.44 37.94
N ASP A 453 -31.14 44.41 37.17
CA ASP A 453 -30.57 45.71 37.56
C ASP A 453 -29.09 45.76 37.97
N GLN A 454 -28.25 46.39 37.12
CA GLN A 454 -27.67 47.71 37.42
C GLN A 454 -26.59 48.17 36.41
N SER A 455 -26.86 49.37 35.87
CA SER A 455 -25.95 50.48 35.56
C SER A 455 -24.83 50.37 34.52
N ALA A 456 -24.99 51.27 33.55
CA ALA A 456 -24.02 51.89 32.65
C ALA A 456 -22.79 52.50 33.34
N GLU A 457 -21.66 52.54 32.63
CA GLU A 457 -20.89 53.78 32.41
C GLU A 457 -19.86 53.64 31.25
N GLN A 458 -19.92 54.64 30.35
CA GLN A 458 -18.90 55.31 29.52
C GLN A 458 -17.48 54.66 29.40
N VAL A 459 -16.79 54.68 28.26
CA VAL A 459 -16.23 55.89 27.62
C VAL A 459 -15.89 55.63 26.14
N SER A 460 -16.19 56.65 25.35
CA SER A 460 -15.86 56.93 23.94
C SER A 460 -14.37 57.05 23.63
N GLY A 461 -13.97 56.71 22.39
CA GLY A 461 -12.68 57.11 21.82
C GLY A 461 -12.61 56.81 20.32
N GLU A 462 -12.97 57.82 19.52
CA GLU A 462 -12.90 57.85 18.05
C GLU A 462 -11.46 57.83 17.50
N ARG A 463 -11.33 57.33 16.27
CA ARG A 463 -10.62 57.91 15.08
C ARG A 463 -10.09 56.79 14.18
N GLU A 464 -10.75 56.51 13.07
CA GLU A 464 -10.58 57.11 11.73
C GLU A 464 -9.30 56.68 10.98
N ILE A 465 -9.56 55.89 9.92
CA ILE A 465 -9.10 56.02 8.52
C ILE A 465 -7.59 55.97 8.24
N GLY A 466 -7.21 54.99 7.40
CA GLY A 466 -5.93 54.94 6.69
C GLY A 466 -5.94 53.93 5.55
N LEU A 467 -6.64 54.25 4.46
CA LEU A 467 -6.50 53.60 3.15
C LEU A 467 -5.21 54.09 2.48
N THR A 468 -4.32 53.19 2.06
CA THR A 468 -3.45 53.43 0.90
C THR A 468 -3.15 52.13 0.14
N LYS A 469 -3.45 52.20 -1.16
CA LYS A 469 -3.08 51.27 -2.23
C LYS A 469 -1.60 51.44 -2.62
N HIS A 470 -1.00 50.37 -3.14
CA HIS A 470 0.04 50.31 -4.18
C HIS A 470 0.07 48.83 -4.62
N GLU A 471 -0.38 48.38 -5.81
CA GLU A 471 0.18 48.60 -7.17
C GLU A 471 1.72 48.69 -7.15
N SER A 472 2.53 47.92 -7.88
CA SER A 472 2.39 46.84 -8.88
C SER A 472 3.81 46.59 -9.41
N ALA A 473 4.02 45.47 -10.10
CA ALA A 473 4.98 45.25 -11.19
C ALA A 473 6.43 44.78 -10.90
N HIS A 474 6.70 43.61 -11.48
CA HIS A 474 7.87 43.21 -12.29
C HIS A 474 9.29 43.27 -11.69
N ALA A 475 9.90 42.09 -11.52
CA ALA A 475 10.85 41.50 -12.48
C ALA A 475 10.97 40.00 -12.22
#